data_AF-A0A961HAF2-F1
#
_entry.id   AF-A0A961HAF2-F1
#
_cell.length_a   1.000
_cell.length_b   1.000
_cell.length_c   1.000
_cell.angle_alpha   90.00
_cell.angle_beta   90.00
_cell.angle_gamma   90.00
#
_symmetry.space_group_name_H-M   'P 1'
#
loop_
_entity.id
_entity.type
_entity.pdbx_description
1 polymer ?
#
loop_
_entity_poly.entity_id
_entity_poly.type
_entity_poly.pdbx_seq_one_letter_code
_entity_poly.pdbx_strand_id
1 'polypeptide(L)'
;MTGPAALMRPLDRPVPRIVGGLDQMRDEREQLTHLLRGLAARLEELDRALADLAWRNRHPRNGTPAREILWERAALSGERDRLNDRLGVLARQLGDLDSRLAANPGSAQRPLPSAGVCPECGYPSLGSGMCAFCRPHLVR
;
A
#
# COMPACT_ATOMS: atom_id res chain seq x y z
N MET A 1 -0.20 -71.72 -6.00
CA MET A 1 0.85 -71.39 -5.02
C MET A 1 1.51 -70.10 -5.46
N THR A 2 1.72 -69.15 -4.51
CA THR A 2 2.61 -67.95 -4.55
C THR A 2 2.41 -66.96 -5.72
N GLY A 3 1.99 -65.70 -5.59
CA GLY A 3 2.11 -64.70 -4.51
C GLY A 3 2.67 -63.40 -5.14
N PRO A 4 2.07 -62.21 -4.98
CA PRO A 4 2.51 -60.98 -5.66
C PRO A 4 3.57 -60.24 -4.85
N ALA A 5 4.64 -59.77 -5.51
CA ALA A 5 5.65 -58.91 -4.89
C ALA A 5 5.63 -57.52 -5.55
N ALA A 6 5.18 -56.57 -4.74
CA ALA A 6 5.25 -55.14 -4.96
C ALA A 6 6.69 -54.63 -5.04
N LEU A 7 6.94 -53.63 -5.89
CA LEU A 7 7.89 -52.53 -5.69
C LEU A 7 7.32 -51.34 -6.52
N MET A 8 6.71 -50.29 -5.97
CA MET A 8 7.34 -49.11 -5.33
C MET A 8 8.54 -48.61 -6.18
N ARG A 9 8.60 -47.42 -6.78
CA ARG A 9 8.00 -46.08 -6.56
C ARG A 9 8.13 -45.25 -7.86
N PRO A 10 7.30 -44.22 -8.09
CA PRO A 10 7.62 -43.18 -9.06
C PRO A 10 8.85 -42.40 -8.57
N LEU A 11 9.84 -42.26 -9.45
CA LEU A 11 11.00 -41.39 -9.26
C LEU A 11 10.53 -39.99 -8.85
N ASP A 12 10.95 -39.59 -7.66
CA ASP A 12 10.94 -38.22 -7.16
C ASP A 12 11.38 -37.26 -8.27
N ARG A 13 10.42 -36.53 -8.84
CA ARG A 13 10.76 -35.31 -9.57
C ARG A 13 11.24 -34.31 -8.52
N PRO A 14 12.48 -33.78 -8.61
CA PRO A 14 12.85 -32.64 -7.81
C PRO A 14 11.94 -31.48 -8.23
N VAL A 15 11.02 -31.11 -7.33
CA VAL A 15 10.27 -29.85 -7.45
C VAL A 15 11.33 -28.76 -7.56
N PRO A 16 11.31 -27.93 -8.63
CA PRO A 16 12.28 -26.85 -8.76
C PRO A 16 12.20 -26.00 -7.49
N ARG A 17 13.34 -25.81 -6.82
CA ARG A 17 13.45 -25.00 -5.62
C ARG A 17 13.03 -23.56 -5.94
N ILE A 18 11.75 -23.25 -5.71
CA ILE A 18 11.22 -21.88 -5.59
C ILE A 18 11.63 -21.34 -4.20
N VAL A 19 12.91 -21.44 -3.86
CA VAL A 19 13.43 -20.91 -2.59
C VAL A 19 13.89 -19.46 -2.83
N GLY A 20 14.53 -19.18 -3.97
CA GLY A 20 14.93 -17.81 -4.33
C GLY A 20 13.76 -16.88 -4.67
N GLY A 21 12.70 -17.40 -5.31
CA GLY A 21 11.57 -16.56 -5.74
C GLY A 21 10.68 -16.09 -4.59
N LEU A 22 10.46 -16.92 -3.57
CA LEU A 22 9.61 -16.54 -2.43
C LEU A 22 10.30 -15.56 -1.50
N ASP A 23 11.58 -15.74 -1.22
CA ASP A 23 12.34 -14.80 -0.39
C ASP A 23 12.53 -13.45 -1.11
N GLN A 24 12.79 -13.47 -2.43
CA GLN A 24 12.81 -12.25 -3.24
C GLN A 24 11.46 -11.52 -3.23
N MET A 25 10.33 -12.24 -3.36
CA MET A 25 9.00 -11.62 -3.27
C MET A 25 8.70 -11.07 -1.87
N ARG A 26 9.25 -11.66 -0.81
CA ARG A 26 9.13 -11.13 0.56
C ARG A 26 9.93 -9.83 0.71
N ASP A 27 11.15 -9.79 0.20
CA ASP A 27 11.98 -8.59 0.21
C ASP A 27 11.32 -7.45 -0.58
N GLU A 28 10.77 -7.75 -1.76
CA GLU A 28 9.99 -6.79 -2.58
C GLU A 28 8.78 -6.25 -1.81
N ARG A 29 8.07 -7.11 -1.07
CA ARG A 29 6.92 -6.72 -0.24
C ARG A 29 7.33 -5.77 0.89
N GLU A 30 8.44 -6.06 1.57
CA GLU A 30 8.95 -5.20 2.62
C GLU A 30 9.39 -3.84 2.08
N GLN A 31 10.10 -3.82 0.94
CA GLN A 31 10.50 -2.58 0.26
C GLN A 31 9.28 -1.74 -0.14
N LEU A 32 8.25 -2.36 -0.74
CA LEU A 32 7.00 -1.68 -1.09
C LEU A 32 6.29 -1.10 0.16
N THR A 33 6.29 -1.86 1.25
CA THR A 33 5.71 -1.40 2.53
C THR A 33 6.45 -0.19 3.09
N HIS A 34 7.79 -0.19 3.03
CA HIS A 34 8.60 0.96 3.45
C HIS A 34 8.34 2.18 2.57
N LEU A 35 8.25 2.01 1.25
CA LEU A 35 7.92 3.09 0.32
C LEU A 35 6.53 3.68 0.59
N LEU A 36 5.52 2.84 0.83
CA LEU A 36 4.17 3.28 1.16
C LEU A 36 4.12 4.09 2.47
N ARG A 37 4.87 3.66 3.50
CA ARG A 37 4.98 4.45 4.76
C ARG A 37 5.64 5.80 4.53
N GLY A 38 6.70 5.86 3.72
CA GLY A 38 7.37 7.12 3.37
C GLY A 38 6.43 8.07 2.61
N LEU A 39 5.65 7.55 1.66
CA LEU A 39 4.66 8.34 0.92
C LEU A 39 3.53 8.84 1.82
N ALA A 40 3.02 8.00 2.72
CA ALA A 40 2.00 8.41 3.67
C ALA A 40 2.48 9.56 4.56
N ALA A 41 3.70 9.47 5.10
CA ALA A 41 4.28 10.56 5.91
C ALA A 41 4.44 11.87 5.11
N ARG A 42 4.82 11.78 3.82
CA ARG A 42 4.93 12.95 2.94
C ARG A 42 3.56 13.57 2.61
N LEU A 43 2.53 12.75 2.41
CA LEU A 43 1.17 13.23 2.23
C LEU A 43 0.65 13.95 3.48
N GLU A 44 0.91 13.41 4.68
CA GLU A 44 0.57 14.09 5.93
C GLU A 44 1.29 15.44 6.07
N GLU A 45 2.56 15.54 5.67
CA GLU A 45 3.31 16.80 5.66
C GLU A 45 2.68 17.84 4.72
N LEU A 46 2.30 17.43 3.51
CA LEU A 46 1.61 18.29 2.55
C LEU A 46 0.25 18.76 3.06
N ASP A 47 -0.52 17.87 3.69
CA ASP A 47 -1.83 18.22 4.25
C ASP A 47 -1.68 19.25 5.39
N ARG A 48 -0.66 19.12 6.24
CA ARG A 48 -0.34 20.14 7.26
C ARG A 48 0.06 21.47 6.62
N ALA A 49 0.87 21.47 5.57
CA ALA A 49 1.27 22.68 4.87
C ALA A 49 0.09 23.38 4.18
N LEU A 50 -0.81 22.62 3.55
CA LEU A 50 -2.04 23.14 2.97
C LEU A 50 -2.98 23.71 4.03
N ALA A 51 -3.07 23.07 5.21
CA ALA A 51 -3.85 23.58 6.33
C ALA A 51 -3.28 24.90 6.89
N ASP A 52 -1.95 25.01 7.00
CA ASP A 52 -1.27 26.24 7.41
C ASP A 52 -1.52 27.38 6.42
N LEU A 53 -1.39 27.12 5.11
CA LEU A 53 -1.73 28.12 4.08
C LEU A 53 -3.20 28.53 4.13
N ALA A 54 -4.12 27.59 4.34
CA ALA A 54 -5.53 27.90 4.50
C ALA A 54 -5.78 28.76 5.75
N TRP A 55 -5.03 28.55 6.83
CA TRP A 55 -5.10 29.39 8.03
C TRP A 55 -4.55 30.80 7.76
N ARG A 56 -3.39 30.94 7.09
CA ARG A 56 -2.79 32.22 6.70
C ARG A 56 -3.70 33.02 5.78
N ASN A 57 -4.38 32.37 4.84
CA ASN A 57 -5.33 33.01 3.95
C ASN A 57 -6.56 33.57 4.69
N ARG A 58 -6.99 32.91 5.78
CA ARG A 58 -8.08 33.38 6.65
C ARG A 58 -7.63 34.47 7.63
N HIS A 59 -6.34 34.50 7.98
CA HIS A 59 -5.76 35.46 8.93
C HIS A 59 -4.57 36.18 8.28
N PRO A 60 -4.82 37.01 7.25
CA PRO A 60 -3.75 37.71 6.55
C PRO A 60 -3.00 38.61 7.52
N ARG A 61 -1.73 38.28 7.80
CA ARG A 61 -0.79 39.24 8.38
C ARG A 61 -0.42 40.26 7.30
N ASN A 62 -0.37 41.53 7.69
CA ASN A 62 0.10 42.61 6.83
C ASN A 62 1.43 42.21 6.18
N GLY A 63 1.45 42.03 4.86
CA GLY A 63 2.66 41.80 4.08
C GLY A 63 2.70 40.55 3.19
N THR A 64 1.78 39.58 3.29
CA THR A 64 1.77 38.42 2.37
C THR A 64 0.82 38.67 1.21
N PRO A 65 1.29 38.75 -0.05
CA PRO A 65 0.40 38.94 -1.20
C PRO A 65 -0.50 37.71 -1.38
N ALA A 66 -1.82 37.92 -1.48
CA ALA A 66 -2.80 36.84 -1.68
C ALA A 66 -2.47 35.95 -2.89
N ARG A 67 -1.81 36.52 -3.91
CA ARG A 67 -1.36 35.80 -5.10
C ARG A 67 -0.29 34.75 -4.78
N GLU A 68 0.66 35.05 -3.89
CA GLU A 68 1.73 34.11 -3.52
C GLU A 68 1.16 32.89 -2.77
N ILE A 69 0.21 33.12 -1.85
CA ILE A 69 -0.50 32.06 -1.12
C ILE A 69 -1.26 31.14 -2.09
N LEU A 70 -1.87 31.70 -3.15
CA LEU A 70 -2.59 30.91 -4.16
C LEU A 70 -1.65 30.04 -5.01
N TRP A 71 -0.50 30.57 -5.43
CA TRP A 71 0.50 29.79 -6.17
C TRP A 71 1.09 28.68 -5.32
N GLU A 72 1.43 28.96 -4.07
CA GLU A 72 1.97 27.98 -3.14
C GLU A 72 0.95 26.85 -2.86
N ARG A 73 -0.31 27.21 -2.66
CA ARG A 73 -1.40 26.23 -2.49
C ARG A 73 -1.60 25.35 -3.73
N ALA A 74 -1.55 25.93 -4.93
CA ALA A 74 -1.69 25.18 -6.17
C ALA A 74 -0.52 24.21 -6.39
N ALA A 75 0.71 24.64 -6.08
CA ALA A 75 1.90 23.79 -6.16
C ALA A 75 1.82 22.59 -5.18
N LEU A 76 1.49 22.84 -3.91
CA LEU A 76 1.37 21.79 -2.90
C LEU A 76 0.21 20.82 -3.20
N SER A 77 -0.92 21.33 -3.70
CA SER A 77 -2.04 20.48 -4.12
C SER A 77 -1.63 19.58 -5.29
N GLY A 78 -0.90 20.12 -6.27
CA GLY A 78 -0.38 19.33 -7.39
C GLY A 78 0.65 18.28 -6.96
N GLU A 79 1.49 18.56 -5.98
CA GLU A 79 2.40 17.55 -5.40
C GLU A 79 1.61 16.45 -4.67
N ARG A 80 0.60 16.81 -3.88
CA ARG A 80 -0.26 15.85 -3.17
C ARG A 80 -0.97 14.93 -4.14
N ASP A 81 -1.55 15.46 -5.21
CA ASP A 81 -2.27 14.66 -6.21
C ASP A 81 -1.32 13.67 -6.91
N ARG A 82 -0.10 14.10 -7.28
CA ARG A 82 0.94 13.22 -7.83
C ARG A 82 1.35 12.11 -6.86
N LEU A 83 1.47 12.40 -5.57
CA LEU A 83 1.82 11.40 -4.56
C LEU A 83 0.68 10.41 -4.33
N ASN A 84 -0.58 10.86 -4.40
CA ASN A 84 -1.75 9.98 -4.34
C ASN A 84 -1.80 9.02 -5.54
N ASP A 85 -1.51 9.50 -6.76
CA ASP A 85 -1.43 8.64 -7.94
C ASP A 85 -0.35 7.56 -7.76
N ARG A 86 0.83 7.96 -7.28
CA ARG A 86 1.93 7.03 -6.99
C ARG A 86 1.56 6.01 -5.92
N LEU A 87 0.86 6.44 -4.87
CA LEU A 87 0.37 5.56 -3.81
C LEU A 87 -0.61 4.52 -4.37
N GLY A 88 -1.52 4.92 -5.26
CA GLY A 88 -2.44 4.00 -5.92
C GLY A 88 -1.74 2.95 -6.77
N VAL A 89 -0.66 3.32 -7.48
CA VAL A 89 0.17 2.35 -8.24
C VAL A 89 0.84 1.35 -7.31
N LEU A 90 1.50 1.81 -6.24
CA LEU A 90 2.21 0.93 -5.31
C LEU A 90 1.25 0.02 -4.52
N ALA A 91 0.08 0.51 -4.14
CA ALA A 91 -0.94 -0.28 -3.46
C ALA A 91 -1.44 -1.44 -4.34
N ARG A 92 -1.64 -1.21 -5.64
CA ARG A 92 -1.98 -2.28 -6.60
C ARG A 92 -0.85 -3.30 -6.72
N GLN A 93 0.39 -2.84 -6.87
CA GLN A 93 1.55 -3.74 -6.94
C GLN A 93 1.68 -4.62 -5.69
N LEU A 94 1.44 -4.05 -4.50
CA LEU A 94 1.45 -4.81 -3.25
C LEU A 94 0.32 -5.84 -3.21
N GLY A 95 -0.90 -5.49 -3.64
CA GLY A 95 -2.02 -6.42 -3.71
C GLY A 95 -1.79 -7.58 -4.68
N ASP A 96 -1.19 -7.31 -5.84
CA ASP A 96 -0.79 -8.33 -6.81
C ASP A 96 0.27 -9.28 -6.22
N LEU A 97 1.25 -8.72 -5.51
CA LEU A 97 2.32 -9.49 -4.85
C LEU A 97 1.77 -10.36 -3.71
N ASP A 98 0.91 -9.81 -2.85
CA ASP A 98 0.23 -10.55 -1.78
C ASP A 98 -0.63 -11.69 -2.35
N SER A 99 -1.33 -11.47 -3.47
CA SER A 99 -2.13 -12.50 -4.16
C SER A 99 -1.25 -13.63 -4.69
N ARG A 100 -0.09 -13.30 -5.28
CA ARG A 100 0.89 -14.28 -5.77
C ARG A 100 1.54 -15.07 -4.63
N LEU A 101 1.79 -14.43 -3.48
CA LEU A 101 2.28 -15.12 -2.28
C LEU A 101 1.22 -16.08 -1.74
N ALA A 102 -0.02 -15.65 -1.62
CA ALA A 102 -1.13 -16.46 -1.10
C ALA A 102 -1.48 -17.66 -2.00
N ALA A 103 -1.30 -17.54 -3.32
CA ALA A 103 -1.51 -18.64 -4.27
C ALA A 103 -0.44 -19.75 -4.18
N ASN A 104 0.64 -19.55 -3.42
CA ASN A 104 1.71 -20.55 -3.26
C ASN A 104 1.41 -21.47 -2.05
N PRO A 105 1.17 -22.79 -2.26
CA PRO A 105 0.67 -23.71 -1.23
C PRO A 105 1.68 -24.05 -0.12
N GLY A 106 2.91 -23.51 -0.16
CA GLY A 106 3.89 -23.59 0.92
C GLY A 106 3.81 -22.45 1.93
N SER A 107 2.99 -21.42 1.70
CA SER A 107 2.83 -20.28 2.59
C SER A 107 1.64 -20.50 3.54
N ALA A 108 1.89 -21.21 4.63
CA ALA A 108 0.99 -21.19 5.80
C ALA A 108 1.06 -19.80 6.47
N GLN A 109 0.63 -18.76 5.78
CA GLN A 109 0.52 -17.41 6.32
C GLN A 109 -0.94 -17.09 6.54
N ARG A 110 -1.27 -16.90 7.82
CA ARG A 110 -2.52 -16.34 8.33
C ARG A 110 -2.94 -15.18 7.43
N PRO A 111 -4.22 -15.07 6.98
CA PRO A 111 -4.64 -13.99 6.11
C PRO A 111 -4.29 -12.66 6.77
N LEU A 112 -3.27 -11.97 6.25
CA LEU A 112 -2.93 -10.63 6.70
C LEU A 112 -3.98 -9.66 6.15
N PRO A 113 -4.34 -8.62 6.91
CA PRO A 113 -5.33 -7.64 6.48
C PRO A 113 -4.90 -7.03 5.15
N SER A 114 -5.71 -7.24 4.11
CA SER A 114 -5.49 -6.72 2.76
C SER A 114 -5.28 -5.21 2.82
N ALA A 115 -4.10 -4.74 2.44
CA ALA A 115 -3.87 -3.31 2.26
C ALA A 115 -4.60 -2.90 0.97
N GLY A 116 -5.57 -1.99 1.08
CA GLY A 116 -6.39 -1.53 -0.04
C GLY A 116 -6.52 -0.01 -0.04
N VAL A 117 -7.09 0.55 -1.10
CA VAL A 117 -7.40 1.97 -1.18
C VAL A 117 -8.86 2.17 -0.76
N CYS A 118 -9.12 3.12 0.13
CA CYS A 118 -10.50 3.42 0.55
C CYS A 118 -11.30 3.97 -0.64
N PRO A 119 -12.48 3.41 -0.97
CA PRO A 119 -13.27 3.82 -2.13
C PRO A 119 -13.84 5.24 -1.99
N GLU A 120 -13.96 5.74 -0.76
CA GLU A 120 -14.56 7.06 -0.48
C GLU A 120 -13.59 8.22 -0.65
N CYS A 121 -12.29 8.01 -0.39
CA CYS A 121 -11.33 9.12 -0.32
C CYS A 121 -9.95 8.82 -0.93
N GLY A 122 -9.70 7.59 -1.40
CA GLY A 122 -8.40 7.24 -1.96
C GLY A 122 -7.29 6.97 -0.93
N TYR A 123 -7.59 7.00 0.38
CA TYR A 123 -6.58 6.85 1.43
C TYR A 123 -6.27 5.37 1.76
N PRO A 124 -5.05 5.01 2.22
CA PRO A 124 -4.72 3.64 2.61
C PRO A 124 -5.68 3.06 3.65
N SER A 125 -6.18 1.86 3.38
CA SER A 125 -7.02 1.06 4.26
C SER A 125 -6.33 -0.26 4.61
N LEU A 126 -6.44 -0.69 5.86
CA LEU A 126 -5.93 -1.97 6.33
C LEU A 126 -7.11 -2.91 6.61
N GLY A 127 -7.25 -3.96 5.81
CA GLY A 127 -8.07 -5.16 6.03
C GLY A 127 -9.59 -4.97 6.16
N SER A 128 -10.07 -3.73 6.23
CA SER A 128 -11.47 -3.38 6.56
C SER A 128 -12.20 -2.67 5.44
N GLY A 129 -11.56 -2.49 4.27
CA GLY A 129 -12.12 -1.77 3.12
C GLY A 129 -12.26 -0.25 3.31
N MET A 130 -11.93 0.28 4.50
CA MET A 130 -12.01 1.71 4.82
C MET A 130 -10.72 2.19 5.48
N CYS A 131 -10.30 3.42 5.14
CA CYS A 131 -9.14 4.03 5.77
C CYS A 131 -9.46 4.50 7.20
N ALA A 132 -8.41 4.71 8.00
CA ALA A 132 -8.53 5.24 9.36
C ALA A 132 -9.25 6.60 9.41
N PHE A 133 -9.26 7.34 8.30
CA PHE A 133 -9.94 8.63 8.17
C PHE A 133 -11.46 8.49 7.93
N CYS A 134 -11.91 7.60 7.04
CA CYS A 134 -13.34 7.43 6.74
C CYS A 134 -14.06 6.54 7.76
N ARG A 135 -13.33 5.65 8.44
CA ARG A 135 -13.92 4.68 9.38
C ARG A 135 -14.72 5.31 10.54
N PRO A 136 -14.31 6.42 11.18
CA PRO A 136 -15.07 7.06 12.26
C PRO A 136 -16.37 7.74 11.79
N HIS A 137 -16.50 8.06 10.49
CA HIS A 137 -17.63 8.83 9.96
C HIS A 137 -18.83 7.97 9.56
N LEU A 138 -18.68 6.64 9.52
CA LEU A 138 -19.72 5.67 9.10
C LEU A 138 -20.31 4.85 10.26
N VAL A 139 -19.79 4.98 11.49
CA VAL A 139 -20.31 4.28 12.70
C VAL A 139 -21.29 5.17 13.46
N ARG A 140 -22.06 6.01 12.76
CA ARG A 140 -23.15 6.81 13.33
C ARG A 140 -24.49 6.29 12.85
#